data_AF-A0A7S1YJ70-F1
#
_entry.id   AF-A0A7S1YJ70-F1
#
_cell.length_a   1.000
_cell.length_b   1.000
_cell.length_c   1.000
_cell.angle_alpha   90.00
_cell.angle_beta   90.00
_cell.angle_gamma   90.00
#
_symmetry.space_group_name_H-M   'P 1'
#
loop_
_entity.id
_entity.type
_entity.pdbx_description
1 polymer ?
#
loop_
_entity_poly.entity_id
_entity_poly.type
_entity_poly.pdbx_seq_one_letter_code
_entity_poly.pdbx_strand_id
1 'polypeptide(L)'
;RSVTLRFEAEDTCAFLKEATVDIVTFEDQVETESNSSQQGSFFTSTATTKTEKQKVVKKVKEFHWKIGMTHKLILFAGPDPTRNNPIELQARTSSTTVITTGVKQPPFPDKTEHAPVDVNITWFFRQVVPEGGKKGSPQQCAFSIDRTAEADCKTPVRNQDIKT
;
A
#
# COMPACT_ATOMS: atom_id res chain seq x y z
N ARG A 1 -19.04 10.73 -28.25
CA ARG A 1 -17.56 10.58 -28.26
C ARG A 1 -17.20 9.45 -27.30
N SER A 2 -16.12 8.70 -27.54
CA SER A 2 -15.65 7.73 -26.55
C SER A 2 -15.12 8.48 -25.32
N VAL A 3 -15.36 7.92 -24.15
CA VAL A 3 -14.89 8.43 -22.86
C VAL A 3 -14.07 7.34 -22.19
N THR A 4 -12.85 7.67 -21.80
CA THR A 4 -11.89 6.75 -21.19
C THR A 4 -11.51 7.27 -19.81
N LEU A 5 -11.51 6.35 -18.84
CA LEU A 5 -10.98 6.56 -17.50
C LEU A 5 -9.58 5.96 -17.45
N ARG A 6 -8.60 6.74 -17.02
CA ARG A 6 -7.20 6.32 -16.89
C ARG A 6 -6.74 6.41 -15.46
N PHE A 7 -6.07 5.36 -15.01
CA PHE A 7 -5.32 5.35 -13.77
C PHE A 7 -3.81 5.44 -14.08
N GLU A 8 -3.14 6.44 -13.52
CA GLU A 8 -1.68 6.60 -13.60
C GLU A 8 -1.09 6.51 -12.19
N ALA A 9 0.09 5.90 -12.07
CA ALA A 9 0.76 5.65 -10.81
C ALA A 9 2.28 5.80 -10.96
N GLU A 10 2.92 6.37 -9.95
CA GLU A 10 4.35 6.60 -9.87
C GLU A 10 4.83 6.35 -8.43
N ASP A 11 5.89 5.57 -8.29
CA ASP A 11 6.58 5.33 -7.02
C ASP A 11 7.93 6.05 -7.00
N THR A 12 8.32 6.53 -5.82
CA THR A 12 9.60 7.21 -5.60
C THR A 12 10.29 6.65 -4.36
N CYS A 13 11.62 6.61 -4.38
CA CYS A 13 12.46 6.24 -3.24
C CYS A 13 13.59 7.26 -3.10
N ALA A 14 13.63 7.96 -1.96
CA ALA A 14 14.63 8.98 -1.70
C ALA A 14 15.35 8.72 -0.37
N PHE A 15 16.68 8.81 -0.40
CA PHE A 15 17.47 8.74 0.83
C PHE A 15 17.20 9.96 1.71
N LEU A 16 16.91 9.74 3.01
CA LEU A 16 16.70 10.81 3.98
C LEU A 16 17.94 11.07 4.82
N LYS A 17 18.41 10.05 5.55
CA LYS A 17 19.52 10.19 6.49
C LYS A 17 20.13 8.86 6.89
N GLU A 18 21.36 8.93 7.40
CA GLU A 18 22.06 7.85 8.10
C GLU A 18 22.07 8.15 9.60
N ALA A 19 21.77 7.15 10.43
CA ALA A 19 21.81 7.25 11.89
C ALA A 19 22.62 6.06 12.44
N THR A 20 23.33 6.26 13.55
CA THR A 20 23.96 5.16 14.28
C THR A 20 23.18 4.96 15.58
N VAL A 21 22.64 3.77 15.78
CA VAL A 21 21.82 3.42 16.94
C VAL A 21 22.50 2.29 17.70
N ASP A 22 22.56 2.44 19.02
CA ASP A 22 23.11 1.43 19.92
C ASP A 22 22.00 0.42 20.26
N ILE A 23 22.11 -0.80 19.74
CA ILE A 23 21.19 -1.90 20.04
C ILE A 23 21.77 -2.70 21.21
N VAL A 24 21.06 -2.68 22.33
CA VAL A 24 21.40 -3.53 23.47
C VAL A 24 20.83 -4.92 23.22
N THR A 25 21.72 -5.90 23.06
CA THR A 25 21.33 -7.31 23.04
C THR A 25 21.68 -7.91 24.41
N PHE A 26 20.70 -8.55 25.04
CA PHE A 26 20.93 -9.39 26.21
C PHE A 26 21.13 -10.80 25.69
N GLU A 27 22.36 -11.31 25.75
CA GLU A 27 22.60 -12.74 25.55
C GLU A 27 22.50 -13.40 26.93
N ASP A 28 21.61 -14.40 27.06
CA ASP A 28 21.58 -15.24 28.25
C ASP A 28 22.84 -16.11 28.27
N GLN A 29 23.53 -16.11 29.41
CA GLN A 29 24.89 -16.62 29.53
C GLN A 29 25.01 -18.15 29.48
N VAL A 30 26.18 -18.55 28.99
CA VAL A 30 26.78 -19.89 29.05
C VAL A 30 26.94 -20.34 30.51
N GLU A 31 26.36 -21.48 30.87
CA GLU A 31 26.63 -22.19 32.12
C GLU A 31 28.10 -22.65 32.12
N THR A 32 28.93 -22.05 32.97
CA THR A 32 30.29 -22.55 33.24
C THR A 32 30.28 -23.28 34.57
N GLU A 33 30.22 -24.62 34.54
CA GLU A 33 30.44 -25.45 35.72
C GLU A 33 31.93 -25.42 36.09
N SER A 34 32.30 -24.61 37.10
CA SER A 34 33.64 -24.68 37.69
C SER A 34 33.67 -25.75 38.79
N ASN A 35 34.09 -26.97 38.45
CA ASN A 35 34.45 -27.98 39.45
C ASN A 35 35.80 -27.61 40.09
N SER A 36 35.78 -26.93 41.25
CA SER A 36 36.98 -26.82 42.08
C SER A 36 37.10 -28.05 42.98
N SER A 37 38.03 -28.94 42.66
CA SER A 37 38.46 -30.00 43.58
C SER A 37 39.28 -29.39 44.72
N GLN A 38 38.63 -29.03 45.83
CA GLN A 38 39.32 -28.88 47.12
C GLN A 38 38.76 -29.90 48.10
N GLN A 39 39.60 -30.91 48.32
CA GLN A 39 39.44 -31.98 49.28
C GLN A 39 39.72 -31.42 50.68
N GLY A 40 38.69 -31.27 51.52
CA GLY A 40 38.91 -30.93 52.93
C GLY A 40 37.73 -30.33 53.69
N SER A 41 36.91 -31.22 54.27
CA SER A 41 36.17 -31.06 55.53
C SER A 41 34.99 -30.08 55.66
N PHE A 42 33.81 -30.67 55.89
CA PHE A 42 32.73 -30.19 56.78
C PHE A 42 32.26 -28.73 56.65
N PHE A 43 31.52 -28.40 55.59
CA PHE A 43 30.49 -27.36 55.67
C PHE A 43 29.46 -27.56 54.53
N THR A 44 28.17 -27.44 54.87
CA THR A 44 27.03 -27.45 53.94
C THR A 44 27.29 -26.61 52.69
N SER A 45 27.47 -27.27 51.53
CA SER A 45 27.73 -26.60 50.25
C SER A 45 26.42 -26.06 49.66
N THR A 46 26.09 -24.82 49.97
CA THR A 46 25.06 -24.09 49.21
C THR A 46 25.64 -23.77 47.84
N ALA A 47 25.27 -24.56 46.82
CA ALA A 47 25.57 -24.25 45.42
C ALA A 47 24.97 -22.87 45.10
N THR A 48 25.81 -21.86 45.02
CA THR A 48 25.39 -20.50 44.69
C THR A 48 25.53 -20.34 43.19
N THR A 49 24.43 -20.57 42.46
CA THR A 49 24.37 -20.35 41.01
C THR A 49 24.53 -18.85 40.76
N LYS A 50 25.72 -18.43 40.31
CA LYS A 50 25.99 -17.05 39.96
C LYS A 50 25.63 -16.85 38.49
N THR A 51 24.39 -16.43 38.23
CA THR A 51 23.96 -16.04 36.89
C THR A 51 24.54 -14.66 36.57
N GLU A 52 25.65 -14.60 35.86
CA GLU A 52 26.13 -13.35 35.28
C GLU A 52 25.30 -13.06 34.01
N LYS A 53 24.87 -11.80 33.81
CA LYS A 53 24.17 -11.39 32.59
C LYS A 53 25.10 -10.48 31.82
N GLN A 54 25.55 -10.91 30.64
CA GLN A 54 26.41 -10.09 29.79
C GLN A 54 25.53 -9.18 28.92
N LYS A 55 25.69 -7.87 29.11
CA LYS A 55 25.06 -6.84 28.28
C LYS A 55 26.00 -6.54 27.11
N VAL A 56 25.62 -6.96 25.90
CA VAL A 56 26.38 -6.63 24.68
C VAL A 56 25.69 -5.46 23.98
N VAL A 57 26.41 -4.34 23.83
CA VAL A 57 25.92 -3.17 23.09
C VAL A 57 26.53 -3.21 21.68
N LYS A 58 25.70 -3.39 20.65
CA LYS A 58 26.13 -3.39 19.24
C LYS A 58 25.72 -2.07 18.60
N LYS A 59 26.67 -1.39 17.95
CA LYS A 59 26.39 -0.19 17.16
C LYS A 59 25.91 -0.60 15.77
N VAL A 60 24.71 -0.20 15.38
CA VAL A 60 24.12 -0.50 14.07
C VAL A 60 23.89 0.78 13.30
N LYS A 61 24.27 0.78 12.02
CA LYS A 61 23.94 1.86 11.08
C LYS A 61 22.55 1.64 10.50
N GLU A 62 21.71 2.64 10.65
CA GLU A 62 20.37 2.75 10.09
C GLU A 62 20.37 3.75 8.95
N PHE A 63 19.74 3.37 7.83
CA PHE A 63 19.53 4.22 6.66
C PHE A 63 18.03 4.43 6.50
N HIS A 64 17.61 5.69 6.56
CA HIS A 64 16.22 6.08 6.44
C HIS A 64 15.93 6.45 4.98
N TRP A 65 14.90 5.84 4.41
CA TRP A 65 14.46 6.04 3.04
C TRP A 65 13.01 6.50 3.04
N LYS A 66 12.71 7.57 2.32
CA LYS A 66 11.34 8.01 2.05
C LYS A 66 10.84 7.31 0.81
N ILE A 67 9.79 6.51 0.96
CA ILE A 67 9.09 5.88 -0.15
C ILE A 67 7.82 6.66 -0.39
N GLY A 68 7.62 7.17 -1.60
CA GLY A 68 6.43 7.87 -2.03
C GLY A 68 5.66 7.08 -3.07
N MET A 69 4.34 7.22 -3.05
CA MET A 69 3.48 6.81 -4.16
C MET A 69 2.50 7.93 -4.50
N THR A 70 2.48 8.29 -5.77
CA THR A 70 1.52 9.22 -6.37
C THR A 70 0.65 8.46 -7.36
N HIS A 71 -0.66 8.64 -7.27
CA HIS A 71 -1.58 8.12 -8.27
C HIS A 71 -2.65 9.15 -8.60
N LYS A 72 -3.17 9.07 -9.83
CA LYS A 72 -4.23 9.94 -10.32
C LYS A 72 -5.19 9.20 -11.23
N LEU A 73 -6.44 9.64 -11.18
CA LEU A 73 -7.55 9.14 -11.96
C LEU A 73 -8.00 10.25 -12.90
N ILE A 74 -7.87 10.02 -14.20
CA ILE A 74 -8.10 11.01 -15.25
C ILE A 74 -9.21 10.52 -16.17
N LEU A 75 -10.18 11.38 -16.46
CA LEU A 75 -11.21 11.17 -17.45
C LEU A 75 -10.88 11.98 -18.71
N PHE A 76 -10.88 11.36 -19.88
CA PHE A 76 -10.69 12.09 -21.14
C PHE A 76 -11.58 11.54 -22.24
N ALA A 77 -11.88 12.40 -23.22
CA ALA A 77 -12.67 12.03 -24.39
C ALA A 77 -11.78 11.80 -25.61
N GLY A 78 -12.08 10.78 -26.41
CA GLY A 78 -11.34 10.48 -27.64
C GLY A 78 -10.01 9.74 -27.41
N PRO A 79 -9.11 9.72 -28.42
CA PRO A 79 -7.93 8.86 -28.42
C PRO A 79 -6.73 9.44 -27.67
N ASP A 80 -6.71 10.75 -27.42
CA ASP A 80 -5.57 11.43 -26.82
C ASP A 80 -5.94 12.03 -25.46
N PRO A 81 -5.30 11.58 -24.37
CA PRO A 81 -5.54 12.08 -23.02
C PRO A 81 -5.09 13.54 -22.83
N THR A 82 -4.27 14.11 -23.71
CA THR A 82 -3.70 15.45 -23.55
C THR A 82 -4.42 16.54 -24.34
N ARG A 83 -5.11 16.17 -25.43
CA ARG A 83 -5.69 17.15 -26.37
C ARG A 83 -7.10 17.61 -26.04
N ASN A 84 -7.87 16.79 -25.32
CA ASN A 84 -9.32 16.99 -25.16
C ASN A 84 -9.73 17.35 -23.73
N ASN A 85 -9.01 18.27 -23.09
CA ASN A 85 -9.27 18.72 -21.70
C ASN A 85 -9.53 17.54 -20.74
N PRO A 86 -8.49 16.76 -20.42
CA PRO A 86 -8.61 15.72 -19.42
C PRO A 86 -9.13 16.32 -18.10
N ILE A 87 -10.10 15.64 -17.50
CA ILE A 87 -10.65 15.98 -16.20
C ILE A 87 -9.97 15.07 -15.19
N GLU A 88 -9.15 15.64 -14.31
CA GLU A 88 -8.66 14.92 -13.14
C GLU A 88 -9.80 14.74 -12.15
N LEU A 89 -10.19 13.50 -11.89
CA LEU A 89 -11.23 13.17 -10.91
C LEU A 89 -10.66 13.15 -9.50
N GLN A 90 -9.46 12.60 -9.36
CA GLN A 90 -8.79 12.46 -8.09
C GLN A 90 -7.29 12.29 -8.31
N ALA A 91 -6.49 12.94 -7.46
CA ALA A 91 -5.08 12.64 -7.31
C ALA A 91 -4.74 12.50 -5.83
N ARG A 92 -3.81 11.61 -5.51
CA ARG A 92 -3.31 11.43 -4.16
C ARG A 92 -1.82 11.14 -4.20
N THR A 93 -1.11 11.78 -3.29
CA THR A 93 0.29 11.48 -3.00
C THR A 93 0.38 11.04 -1.55
N SER A 94 1.10 9.95 -1.31
CA SER A 94 1.37 9.42 0.03
C SER A 94 2.84 9.05 0.16
N SER A 95 3.37 9.06 1.37
CA SER A 95 4.74 8.63 1.62
C SER A 95 4.90 8.01 2.99
N THR A 96 5.84 7.08 3.12
CA THR A 96 6.27 6.49 4.39
C THR A 96 7.79 6.46 4.49
N THR A 97 8.31 6.32 5.70
CA THR A 97 9.76 6.14 5.93
C THR A 97 10.06 4.69 6.26
N VAL A 98 11.01 4.09 5.53
CA VAL A 98 11.54 2.75 5.80
C VAL A 98 12.96 2.87 6.30
N ILE A 99 13.30 2.05 7.29
CA ILE A 99 14.63 2.00 7.90
C ILE A 99 15.28 0.68 7.49
N THR A 100 16.46 0.75 6.88
CA THR A 100 17.28 -0.42 6.52
C THR A 100 18.58 -0.41 7.31
N THR A 101 19.10 -1.59 7.68
CA THR A 101 20.37 -1.72 8.40
C THR A 101 21.42 -2.43 7.55
N GLY A 102 22.70 -2.28 7.91
CA GLY A 102 23.81 -2.94 7.24
C GLY A 102 24.38 -2.13 6.07
N VAL A 103 23.89 -2.34 4.86
CA VAL A 103 24.41 -1.69 3.64
C VAL A 103 23.53 -0.49 3.26
N LYS A 104 24.18 0.60 2.83
CA LYS A 104 23.51 1.78 2.28
C LYS A 104 23.00 1.50 0.86
N GLN A 105 21.99 0.65 0.74
CA GLN A 105 21.35 0.31 -0.52
C GLN A 105 19.88 0.71 -0.47
N PRO A 106 19.34 1.38 -1.52
CA PRO A 106 17.94 1.74 -1.54
C PRO A 106 17.06 0.48 -1.59
N PRO A 107 15.95 0.42 -0.82
CA PRO A 107 15.04 -0.73 -0.83
C PRO A 107 14.22 -0.85 -2.12
N PHE A 108 14.07 0.25 -2.87
CA PHE A 108 13.33 0.34 -4.13
C PHE A 108 14.08 1.22 -5.12
N PRO A 109 13.80 1.14 -6.44
CA PRO A 109 14.32 2.09 -7.42
C PRO A 109 13.93 3.53 -7.06
N ASP A 110 14.81 4.49 -7.37
CA ASP A 110 14.60 5.91 -7.06
C ASP A 110 13.28 6.45 -7.62
N LYS A 111 12.90 5.98 -8.81
CA LYS A 111 11.64 6.28 -9.48
C LYS A 111 11.16 5.06 -10.27
N THR A 112 9.88 4.72 -10.12
CA THR A 112 9.22 3.69 -10.93
C THR A 112 7.91 4.25 -11.49
N GLU A 113 7.81 4.34 -12.81
CA GLU A 113 6.57 4.73 -13.49
C GLU A 113 5.79 3.47 -13.88
N HIS A 114 4.53 3.41 -13.47
CA HIS A 114 3.64 2.30 -13.82
C HIS A 114 2.92 2.58 -15.12
N ALA A 115 2.77 1.55 -15.95
CA ALA A 115 2.01 1.65 -17.18
C ALA A 115 0.56 2.08 -16.88
N PRO A 116 0.02 3.10 -17.56
CA PRO A 116 -1.36 3.53 -17.32
C PRO A 116 -2.37 2.43 -17.60
N VAL A 117 -3.43 2.38 -16.79
CA VAL A 117 -4.55 1.46 -16.97
C VAL A 117 -5.75 2.23 -17.51
N ASP A 118 -6.18 1.90 -18.72
CA ASP A 118 -7.29 2.55 -19.41
C ASP A 118 -8.55 1.69 -19.39
N VAL A 119 -9.67 2.28 -18.97
CA VAL A 119 -11.00 1.68 -18.96
C VAL A 119 -11.94 2.51 -19.80
N ASN A 120 -12.52 1.91 -20.84
CA ASN A 120 -13.53 2.58 -21.64
C ASN A 120 -14.86 2.63 -20.87
N ILE A 121 -15.27 3.84 -20.48
CA ILE A 121 -16.54 4.07 -19.75
C ILE A 121 -17.58 4.80 -20.60
N THR A 122 -17.41 4.80 -21.92
CA THR A 122 -18.35 5.39 -22.88
C THR A 122 -19.77 4.90 -22.65
N TRP A 123 -19.96 3.61 -22.35
CA TRP A 123 -21.28 3.03 -22.13
C TRP A 123 -21.99 3.66 -20.92
N PHE A 124 -21.29 3.91 -19.81
CA PHE A 124 -21.87 4.54 -18.63
C PHE A 124 -22.37 5.94 -18.92
N PHE A 125 -21.59 6.74 -19.65
CA PHE A 125 -22.00 8.10 -20.04
C PHE A 125 -23.17 8.12 -21.04
N ARG A 126 -23.49 7.01 -21.73
CA ARG A 126 -24.71 6.91 -22.55
C ARG A 126 -25.99 6.78 -21.72
N GLN A 127 -25.88 6.33 -20.47
CA GLN A 127 -27.03 6.18 -19.57
C GLN A 127 -27.40 7.50 -18.87
N VAL A 128 -26.59 8.54 -19.06
CA VAL A 128 -26.85 9.87 -18.51
C VAL A 128 -27.84 10.58 -19.41
N VAL A 129 -29.05 10.83 -18.91
CA VAL A 129 -30.08 11.53 -19.67
C VAL A 129 -29.66 13.00 -19.80
N PRO A 130 -29.66 13.59 -21.02
CA PRO A 130 -29.42 15.02 -21.20
C PRO A 130 -30.44 15.82 -20.37
N GLU A 131 -30.05 16.97 -19.79
CA GLU A 131 -30.98 17.88 -19.10
C GLU A 131 -32.18 18.20 -20.02
N GLY A 132 -33.28 17.49 -19.82
CA GLY A 132 -34.50 17.58 -20.62
C GLY A 132 -35.77 17.67 -19.78
N GLY A 133 -35.64 17.79 -18.45
CA GLY A 133 -36.76 17.79 -17.52
C GLY A 133 -36.69 18.93 -16.53
N LYS A 134 -37.01 20.17 -16.94
CA LYS A 134 -37.08 21.39 -16.09
C LYS A 134 -35.77 21.78 -15.40
N LYS A 135 -35.41 23.06 -15.53
CA LYS A 135 -34.29 23.70 -14.82
C LYS A 135 -34.38 23.41 -13.32
N GLY A 136 -33.38 22.73 -12.74
CA GLY A 136 -33.35 22.37 -11.31
C GLY A 136 -33.70 20.93 -10.96
N SER A 137 -33.93 20.03 -11.92
CA SER A 137 -33.99 18.59 -11.64
C SER A 137 -32.57 17.98 -11.58
N PRO A 138 -32.31 17.02 -10.67
CA PRO A 138 -31.02 16.34 -10.62
C PRO A 138 -30.84 15.53 -11.91
N GLN A 139 -29.61 15.49 -12.43
CA GLN A 139 -29.25 14.72 -13.60
C GLN A 139 -29.57 13.23 -13.35
N GLN A 140 -30.53 12.68 -14.09
CA GLN A 140 -30.99 11.30 -13.90
C GLN A 140 -30.16 10.35 -14.77
N CYS A 141 -29.56 9.35 -14.12
CA CYS A 141 -29.04 8.18 -14.83
C CYS A 141 -30.18 7.17 -14.96
N ALA A 142 -30.53 6.80 -16.20
CA ALA A 142 -31.56 5.81 -16.47
C ALA A 142 -30.94 4.70 -17.34
N PHE A 143 -31.07 3.46 -16.89
CA PHE A 143 -30.77 2.30 -17.73
C PHE A 143 -32.02 1.43 -17.82
N SER A 144 -32.28 0.90 -19.00
CA SER A 144 -33.34 -0.09 -19.21
C SER A 144 -32.74 -1.35 -19.82
N ILE A 145 -33.34 -2.48 -19.49
CA ILE A 145 -33.00 -3.77 -20.10
C ILE A 145 -34.06 -4.00 -21.16
N ASP A 146 -33.66 -4.13 -22.42
CA ASP A 146 -34.56 -4.61 -23.46
C ASP A 146 -34.88 -6.08 -23.18
N ARG A 147 -36.14 -6.33 -22.84
CA ARG A 147 -36.68 -7.65 -22.50
C ARG A 147 -37.54 -8.23 -23.62
N THR A 148 -37.65 -7.54 -24.76
CA THR A 148 -38.51 -7.98 -25.87
C THR A 148 -37.99 -9.23 -26.57
N ALA A 149 -36.68 -9.50 -26.48
CA ALA A 149 -36.04 -10.74 -26.94
C ALA A 149 -35.94 -11.76 -25.79
N GLU A 150 -37.07 -12.33 -25.38
CA GLU A 150 -37.16 -13.27 -24.24
C GLU A 150 -36.25 -14.50 -24.36
N ALA A 151 -35.95 -14.96 -25.58
CA ALA A 151 -35.08 -16.12 -25.81
C ALA A 151 -33.60 -15.85 -25.49
N ASP A 152 -33.13 -14.60 -25.58
CA ASP A 152 -31.72 -14.22 -25.43
C ASP A 152 -31.45 -13.39 -24.16
N CYS A 153 -32.50 -12.92 -23.46
CA CYS A 153 -32.36 -12.08 -22.28
C CYS A 153 -32.08 -12.91 -21.01
N LYS A 154 -30.79 -13.06 -20.67
CA LYS A 154 -30.34 -13.85 -19.50
C LYS A 154 -30.40 -13.10 -18.16
N THR A 155 -30.85 -11.85 -18.13
CA THR A 155 -30.87 -11.04 -16.90
C THR A 155 -32.04 -11.46 -15.99
N PRO A 156 -31.79 -11.99 -14.77
CA PRO A 156 -32.84 -12.46 -13.88
C PRO A 156 -33.88 -11.39 -13.54
N VAL A 157 -35.14 -11.78 -13.46
CA VAL A 157 -36.29 -10.86 -13.24
C VAL A 157 -36.38 -10.34 -11.80
N ARG A 158 -35.74 -11.01 -10.84
CA ARG A 158 -35.94 -10.75 -9.39
C ARG A 158 -34.78 -9.99 -8.76
N ASN A 159 -34.76 -8.67 -8.94
CA ASN A 159 -34.31 -7.75 -7.91
C ASN A 159 -35.56 -6.98 -7.44
N GLN A 160 -35.96 -7.14 -6.18
CA GLN A 160 -37.15 -6.45 -5.64
C GLN A 160 -37.00 -4.92 -5.66
N ASP A 161 -35.76 -4.41 -5.71
CA ASP A 161 -35.42 -2.98 -5.68
C ASP A 161 -35.57 -2.27 -7.03
N ILE A 162 -35.95 -2.97 -8.09
CA ILE A 162 -36.12 -2.40 -9.44
C ILE A 162 -37.55 -2.65 -9.91
N LYS A 163 -38.50 -2.01 -9.22
CA LYS A 163 -39.83 -1.72 -9.78
C LYS A 163 -40.05 -0.21 -9.69
N THR A 164 -39.85 0.47 -10.80
CA THR A 164 -40.36 1.83 -11.04
C THR A 164 -41.43 1.73 -12.13
#